data_AF-A0A2X4U9H9-F1
#
_entry.id   AF-A0A2X4U9H9-F1
#
_cell.length_a   1.000
_cell.length_b   1.000
_cell.length_c   1.000
_cell.angle_alpha   90.00
_cell.angle_beta   90.00
_cell.angle_gamma   90.00
#
_symmetry.space_group_name_H-M   'P 1'
#
loop_
_entity.id
_entity.type
_entity.pdbx_description
1 polymer ?
#
loop_
_entity_poly.entity_id
_entity_poly.type
_entity_poly.pdbx_seq_one_letter_code
_entity_poly.pdbx_strand_id
1 'polypeptide(L)' 'MANGWAADGAVQDQIDSTVDDAVQRARHALGQGESEHYCQECGEEFRWRAGKR' A
#
# COMPACT_ATOMS: atom_id res chain seq x y z
N MET A 1 -15.16 6.77 39.24
CA MET A 1 -15.16 5.82 38.10
C MET A 1 -13.98 6.18 37.22
N ALA A 2 -13.21 5.19 36.74
CA ALA A 2 -12.11 5.45 35.82
C ALA A 2 -12.71 5.88 34.47
N ASN A 3 -12.61 7.16 34.13
CA ASN A 3 -12.98 7.66 32.80
C ASN A 3 -11.92 7.21 31.78
N GLY A 4 -11.91 5.92 31.46
CA GLY A 4 -11.45 5.48 30.15
C GLY A 4 -12.53 5.84 29.12
N TRP A 5 -12.12 6.21 27.91
CA TRP A 5 -13.00 6.54 26.78
C TRP A 5 -13.60 7.96 26.76
N ALA A 6 -12.77 8.96 26.52
CA ALA A 6 -13.26 10.16 25.85
C ALA A 6 -13.73 9.76 24.44
N ALA A 7 -14.96 10.12 24.07
CA ALA A 7 -15.47 9.96 22.72
C ALA A 7 -14.88 11.03 21.80
N ASP A 8 -13.58 10.94 21.51
CA ASP A 8 -12.90 11.74 20.48
C ASP A 8 -13.08 11.12 19.08
N GLY A 9 -14.28 10.60 18.79
CA GLY A 9 -14.57 9.86 17.55
C GLY A 9 -14.36 10.70 16.30
N ALA A 10 -14.69 12.00 16.34
CA ALA A 10 -14.57 12.89 15.19
C ALA A 10 -13.13 13.04 14.65
N VAL A 11 -12.12 12.96 15.51
CA VAL A 11 -10.71 12.98 15.07
C VAL A 11 -10.30 11.62 14.50
N GLN A 12 -10.75 10.53 15.12
CA GLN A 12 -10.50 9.20 14.59
C GLN A 12 -11.15 9.00 13.21
N ASP A 13 -12.39 9.46 13.02
CA ASP A 13 -13.11 9.40 11.74
C ASP A 13 -12.41 10.23 10.65
N GLN A 14 -11.82 11.38 11.03
CA GLN A 14 -11.00 12.19 10.12
C GLN A 14 -9.70 11.48 9.71
N ILE A 15 -9.04 10.80 10.66
CA ILE A 15 -7.83 10.02 10.39
C ILE A 15 -8.16 8.87 9.43
N ASP A 16 -9.21 8.12 9.73
CA ASP A 16 -9.58 6.93 8.96
C ASP A 16 -9.97 7.30 7.53
N SER A 17 -10.73 8.38 7.33
CA SER A 17 -11.07 8.88 5.99
C SER A 17 -9.85 9.34 5.20
N THR A 18 -8.92 10.07 5.84
CA THR A 18 -7.69 10.53 5.17
C THR A 18 -6.79 9.35 4.77
N VAL A 19 -6.71 8.32 5.61
CA VAL A 19 -5.92 7.11 5.36
C VAL A 19 -6.55 6.30 4.23
N ASP A 20 -7.86 6.07 4.25
CA ASP A 20 -8.53 5.30 3.18
C ASP A 20 -8.33 5.98 1.83
N ASP A 21 -8.57 7.29 1.74
CA ASP A 21 -8.32 8.06 0.52
C ASP A 21 -6.88 7.92 0.00
N ALA A 22 -5.88 7.94 0.90
CA ALA A 22 -4.48 7.77 0.52
C ALA A 22 -4.19 6.34 0.02
N VAL A 23 -4.76 5.33 0.68
CA VAL A 23 -4.61 3.91 0.30
C VAL A 23 -5.28 3.65 -1.05
N GLN A 24 -6.47 4.20 -1.30
CA GLN A 24 -7.14 4.05 -2.59
C GLN A 24 -6.32 4.68 -3.70
N ARG A 25 -5.81 5.90 -3.51
CA ARG A 25 -4.90 6.54 -4.49
C ARG A 25 -3.67 5.69 -4.77
N ALA A 26 -3.03 5.15 -3.73
CA ALA A 26 -1.85 4.30 -3.90
C ALA A 26 -2.18 3.03 -4.69
N ARG A 27 -3.32 2.38 -4.41
CA ARG A 27 -3.78 1.19 -5.14
C ARG A 27 -4.09 1.50 -6.61
N HIS A 28 -4.74 2.62 -6.88
CA HIS A 28 -5.03 3.05 -8.26
C HIS A 28 -3.78 3.42 -9.05
N ALA A 29 -2.72 3.87 -8.39
CA ALA A 29 -1.43 4.16 -9.03
C ALA A 29 -0.64 2.89 -9.40
N LEU A 30 -1.01 1.72 -8.87
CA LEU A 30 -0.37 0.47 -9.25
C LEU A 30 -0.82 0.05 -10.65
N GLY A 31 0.16 -0.16 -11.54
CA GLY A 31 -0.07 -0.72 -12.87
C GLY A 31 -0.75 -2.08 -12.77
N GLN A 32 -1.71 -2.33 -13.65
CA GLN A 32 -2.41 -3.61 -13.79
C GLN A 32 -1.88 -4.33 -15.03
N GLY A 33 -1.66 -5.63 -14.94
CA GLY A 33 -1.18 -6.46 -16.06
C GLY A 33 -0.10 -7.44 -15.66
N GLU A 34 0.34 -8.23 -16.63
CA GLU A 34 1.44 -9.17 -16.45
C GLU A 34 2.75 -8.42 -16.18
N SER A 35 3.56 -8.97 -15.27
CA SER A 35 4.90 -8.45 -15.04
C SER A 35 5.81 -8.84 -16.19
N GLU A 36 6.68 -7.92 -16.60
CA GLU A 36 7.70 -8.22 -17.61
C GLU A 36 8.78 -9.14 -17.01
N HIS A 37 9.29 -10.07 -17.82
CA HIS A 37 10.34 -11.00 -17.40
C HIS A 37 11.75 -10.46 -17.66
N TYR A 38 11.88 -9.45 -18.55
CA TYR A 38 13.15 -8.86 -18.96
C TYR A 38 13.16 -7.32 -18.88
N CYS A 39 14.24 -6.73 -18.41
CA CYS A 39 14.40 -5.29 -18.37
C CYS A 39 14.36 -4.68 -19.78
N GLN A 40 13.49 -3.69 -20.02
CA GLN A 40 13.34 -3.05 -21.33
C GLN A 40 14.53 -2.14 -21.72
N GLU A 41 15.35 -1.74 -20.75
CA GLU A 41 16.51 -0.88 -20.99
C GLU A 41 17.78 -1.68 -21.34
N CYS A 42 18.03 -2.78 -20.63
CA CYS A 42 19.26 -3.58 -20.79
C CYS A 42 19.04 -5.02 -21.29
N GLY A 43 17.80 -5.53 -21.30
CA GLY A 43 17.45 -6.88 -21.76
C GLY A 43 17.72 -8.01 -20.77
N GLU A 44 18.20 -7.72 -19.55
CA GLU A 44 18.49 -8.75 -18.54
C GLU A 44 17.21 -9.29 -17.88
N GLU A 45 17.20 -10.58 -17.51
CA GLU A 45 16.05 -11.17 -16.80
C GLU A 45 15.88 -10.60 -15.38
N PHE A 46 14.64 -10.36 -14.96
CA PHE A 46 14.38 -9.99 -13.56
C PHE A 46 14.51 -11.22 -12.65
N ARG A 47 15.62 -11.30 -11.91
CA ARG A 47 15.80 -12.32 -10.87
C ARG A 47 15.11 -11.91 -9.56
N TRP A 48 13.79 -12.07 -9.51
CA TRP A 48 12.99 -11.88 -8.28
C TRP A 48 13.25 -13.05 -7.30
N ARG A 49 14.42 -13.08 -6.66
CA ARG A 49 14.81 -14.04 -5.60
C ARG A 49 14.56 -15.52 -5.93
N ALA A 50 15.29 -16.06 -6.91
CA ALA A 50 15.50 -17.50 -7.02
C ALA A 50 16.37 -17.99 -5.84
N GLY A 51 15.73 -18.45 -4.77
CA GLY A 51 16.39 -19.24 -3.70
C GLY A 51 16.85 -18.44 -2.48
N LYS A 52 16.01 -18.40 -1.43
CA LYS A 52 16.52 -18.59 -0.06
C LYS A 52 16.32 -20.07 0.27
N ARG A 53 17.39 -20.85 0.18
CA ARG A 53 17.60 -21.95 1.13
C ARG A 53 18.09 -21.32 2.43
#